data_AF-A0A545TMV8-F1
#
_entry.id   AF-A0A545TMV8-F1
#
_cell.length_a   1.000
_cell.length_b   1.000
_cell.length_c   1.000
_cell.angle_alpha   90.00
_cell.angle_beta   90.00
_cell.angle_gamma   90.00
#
_symmetry.space_group_name_H-M   'P 1'
#
loop_
_entity.id
_entity.type
_entity.pdbx_description
1 polymer ?
#
loop_
_entity_poly.entity_id
_entity_poly.type
_entity_poly.pdbx_seq_one_letter_code
_entity_poly.pdbx_strand_id
1 'polypeptide(L)'
;MSKFQCCILVFMAGITAPALVAFAASPAESVSRYPGQNFLSAENGGRQMELLQTVAANDDNSGLGRSRFTFKQLTHRLEKHFPVHLPGEGSLAAGNQVSGDRFQSSFEDTYLDILGPTDAVKGLLYSFRPGLKSESSKKRAWAGILMRNALPGWRGGKAWARRSLFQLEANPGKEVFEKEVEGYSIIIAYEPGIDAPDRRIVMRIMPVLVESGVPRNPAAQDPLSEGSTADKPATASLGLSMSQLLGGLGNAFPERLEQRGELYLGPDIPYDQFFSENNFASLSTAGVSKDLIQIQYSYQLREDHKPEWERNRAYALALIRNVFPDWSGAGEWLRGAIAKTEDERGEERLRLVRDGIAVEVIYYLENIGISILPEERYF
;
A
#
# COMPACT_ATOMS: atom_id res chain seq x y z
N MET A 1 -54.74 19.30 35.70
CA MET A 1 -54.94 18.13 34.81
C MET A 1 -54.03 17.02 35.32
N SER A 2 -54.50 16.13 36.20
CA SER A 2 -55.27 14.89 35.93
C SER A 2 -54.36 13.68 36.16
N LYS A 3 -54.48 13.07 37.35
CA LYS A 3 -53.95 11.76 37.71
C LYS A 3 -54.93 10.69 37.22
N PHE A 4 -54.44 9.61 36.60
CA PHE A 4 -55.18 8.36 36.35
C PHE A 4 -54.18 7.20 36.57
N GLN A 5 -54.22 6.44 37.66
CA GLN A 5 -55.11 5.31 38.00
C GLN A 5 -55.13 4.15 36.98
N CYS A 6 -54.33 3.12 37.31
CA CYS A 6 -54.70 1.71 37.49
C CYS A 6 -55.88 1.15 36.69
N CYS A 7 -55.61 0.11 35.88
CA CYS A 7 -56.45 -1.08 35.81
C CYS A 7 -55.63 -2.29 35.37
N ILE A 8 -55.60 -3.27 36.27
CA ILE A 8 -55.14 -4.65 36.10
C ILE A 8 -56.18 -5.40 35.26
N LEU A 9 -55.75 -6.25 34.33
CA LEU A 9 -56.54 -7.40 33.91
C LEU A 9 -55.63 -8.60 33.61
N VAL A 10 -55.81 -9.60 34.46
CA VAL A 10 -55.27 -10.96 34.43
C VAL A 10 -56.15 -11.80 33.52
N PHE A 11 -55.56 -12.63 32.64
CA PHE A 11 -56.16 -13.91 32.28
C PHE A 11 -55.07 -14.98 32.15
N MET A 12 -55.23 -16.00 32.98
CA MET A 12 -54.49 -17.25 33.07
C MET A 12 -55.15 -18.32 32.20
N ALA A 13 -54.31 -19.19 31.60
CA ALA A 13 -54.45 -20.65 31.40
C ALA A 13 -53.57 -21.01 30.20
N GLY A 14 -52.55 -21.87 30.26
CA GLY A 14 -52.33 -23.09 31.06
C GLY A 14 -52.15 -24.28 30.09
N ILE A 15 -51.37 -25.30 30.49
CA ILE A 15 -51.03 -26.57 29.77
C ILE A 15 -49.59 -26.53 29.18
N THR A 16 -48.52 -26.71 29.98
CA THR A 16 -47.90 -27.92 30.59
C THR A 16 -46.66 -28.41 29.82
N ALA A 17 -45.51 -28.30 30.48
CA ALA A 17 -44.28 -29.10 30.26
C ALA A 17 -44.43 -30.47 30.99
N PRO A 18 -43.37 -31.30 31.22
CA PRO A 18 -42.05 -31.45 30.60
C PRO A 18 -41.69 -32.94 30.33
N ALA A 19 -40.52 -33.23 29.75
CA ALA A 19 -39.81 -34.49 30.01
C ALA A 19 -38.29 -34.26 30.01
N LEU A 20 -37.77 -34.20 31.24
CA LEU A 20 -36.38 -34.34 31.66
C LEU A 20 -36.13 -35.82 31.91
N VAL A 21 -35.07 -36.42 31.35
CA VAL A 21 -34.24 -37.42 32.06
C VAL A 21 -32.79 -37.24 31.61
N ALA A 22 -31.91 -37.28 32.61
CA ALA A 22 -30.51 -36.92 32.61
C ALA A 22 -29.59 -38.15 32.74
N PHE A 23 -28.27 -37.86 32.75
CA PHE A 23 -27.11 -38.67 33.16
C PHE A 23 -26.58 -39.66 32.09
N ALA A 24 -25.26 -39.82 31.85
CA ALA A 24 -24.10 -39.58 32.69
C ALA A 24 -22.78 -39.47 31.89
N ALA A 25 -21.76 -38.96 32.58
CA ALA A 25 -20.33 -39.31 32.54
C ALA A 25 -19.41 -38.83 31.40
N SER A 26 -18.40 -38.06 31.82
CA SER A 26 -17.12 -37.73 31.17
C SER A 26 -16.07 -38.83 31.50
N PRO A 27 -14.77 -38.77 31.13
CA PRO A 27 -14.08 -38.29 29.91
C PRO A 27 -13.22 -39.43 29.27
N ALA A 28 -12.78 -39.31 28.01
CA ALA A 28 -11.59 -40.03 27.54
C ALA A 28 -10.97 -39.41 26.29
N GLU A 29 -9.66 -39.23 26.38
CA GLU A 29 -8.73 -38.84 25.34
C GLU A 29 -8.70 -39.83 24.16
N SER A 30 -8.52 -39.30 22.94
CA SER A 30 -7.86 -40.00 21.84
C SER A 30 -7.14 -38.92 21.02
N VAL A 31 -5.84 -38.71 21.17
CA VAL A 31 -4.73 -39.51 20.62
C VAL A 31 -4.95 -39.81 19.13
N SER A 32 -4.65 -38.83 18.29
CA SER A 32 -4.27 -39.07 16.88
C SER A 32 -2.78 -38.79 16.72
N ARG A 33 -2.08 -39.83 16.30
CA ARG A 33 -0.63 -39.91 16.13
C ARG A 33 -0.24 -39.31 14.77
N TYR A 34 0.72 -38.40 14.76
CA TYR A 34 1.68 -38.30 13.66
C TYR A 34 3.07 -38.68 14.21
N PRO A 35 3.76 -39.65 13.60
CA PRO A 35 5.09 -40.07 14.05
C PRO A 35 6.18 -39.22 13.40
N GLY A 36 7.12 -38.78 14.22
CA GLY A 36 8.55 -38.75 13.91
C GLY A 36 9.07 -37.59 13.06
N GLN A 37 9.77 -36.65 13.69
CA GLN A 37 11.23 -36.62 13.55
C GLN A 37 11.90 -35.88 14.71
N ASN A 38 13.06 -36.40 15.05
CA ASN A 38 13.77 -36.21 16.31
C ASN A 38 14.45 -34.85 16.45
N PHE A 39 14.60 -34.48 17.73
CA PHE A 39 15.56 -33.56 18.31
C PHE A 39 16.96 -33.59 17.67
N LEU A 40 17.45 -32.40 17.30
CA LEU A 40 18.83 -31.96 17.54
C LEU A 40 18.72 -30.54 18.12
N SER A 41 18.76 -30.44 19.45
CA SER A 41 19.92 -30.00 20.23
C SER A 41 20.26 -28.52 20.03
N ALA A 42 20.06 -27.78 21.11
CA ALA A 42 20.42 -26.39 21.28
C ALA A 42 21.95 -26.24 21.23
N GLU A 43 22.46 -25.73 20.10
CA GLU A 43 23.80 -25.14 19.98
C GLU A 43 23.99 -24.61 18.55
N ASN A 44 23.35 -23.49 18.19
CA ASN A 44 23.72 -22.72 16.99
C ASN A 44 23.19 -21.27 16.96
N GLY A 45 22.96 -20.65 18.12
CA GLY A 45 22.51 -19.25 18.23
C GLY A 45 23.60 -18.19 18.05
N GLY A 46 24.83 -18.57 17.68
CA GLY A 46 25.99 -17.66 17.74
C GLY A 46 26.74 -17.41 16.44
N ARG A 47 26.45 -18.12 15.33
CA ARG A 47 27.33 -18.11 14.13
C ARG A 47 26.72 -17.55 12.84
N GLN A 48 25.44 -17.15 12.82
CA GLN A 48 24.86 -16.54 11.61
C GLN A 48 25.13 -15.03 11.45
N MET A 49 25.72 -14.36 12.45
CA MET A 49 26.11 -12.94 12.37
C MET A 49 27.49 -12.69 11.73
N GLU A 50 28.29 -13.74 11.52
CA GLU A 50 29.67 -13.62 10.99
C GLU A 50 29.72 -13.68 9.45
N LEU A 51 28.68 -14.25 8.81
CA LEU A 51 28.56 -14.34 7.35
C LEU A 51 28.04 -13.05 6.67
N LEU A 52 27.60 -12.06 7.46
CA LEU A 52 27.08 -10.79 6.96
C LEU A 52 28.17 -9.72 6.71
N GLN A 53 29.42 -9.97 7.11
CA GLN A 53 30.51 -8.99 6.92
C GLN A 53 31.16 -9.04 5.54
N THR A 54 30.95 -10.08 4.75
CA THR A 54 31.68 -10.28 3.48
C THR A 54 30.96 -9.74 2.25
N VAL A 55 29.67 -9.36 2.36
CA VAL A 55 28.88 -8.84 1.21
C VAL A 55 28.86 -7.30 1.15
N ALA A 56 29.17 -6.62 2.27
CA ALA A 56 29.15 -5.16 2.37
C ALA A 56 30.27 -4.42 1.59
N ALA A 57 31.22 -5.13 0.98
CA ALA A 57 32.38 -4.53 0.30
C ALA A 57 32.14 -4.16 -1.17
N ASN A 58 30.99 -4.50 -1.77
CA ASN A 58 30.77 -4.35 -3.22
C ASN A 58 29.70 -3.32 -3.64
N ASP A 59 29.07 -2.60 -2.69
CA ASP A 59 27.89 -1.76 -2.99
C ASP A 59 28.17 -0.23 -3.03
N ASP A 60 29.45 0.16 -3.09
CA ASP A 60 29.90 1.57 -3.08
C ASP A 60 29.62 2.36 -4.38
N ASN A 61 28.93 1.76 -5.37
CA ASN A 61 28.72 2.37 -6.70
C ASN A 61 27.28 2.84 -7.00
N SER A 62 26.31 2.64 -6.10
CA SER A 62 24.97 3.21 -6.28
C SER A 62 24.93 4.60 -5.63
N GLY A 63 24.84 5.67 -6.43
CA GLY A 63 24.73 7.07 -5.98
C GLY A 63 23.49 7.40 -5.13
N LEU A 64 22.80 6.39 -4.61
CA LEU A 64 21.77 6.50 -3.59
C LEU A 64 22.47 6.80 -2.27
N GLY A 65 22.30 8.02 -1.77
CA GLY A 65 22.91 8.48 -0.53
C GLY A 65 22.87 7.43 0.56
N ARG A 66 24.06 7.12 1.13
CA ARG A 66 24.27 6.12 2.19
C ARG A 66 23.04 5.99 3.09
N SER A 67 22.35 4.84 3.04
CA SER A 67 21.37 4.51 4.07
C SER A 67 22.06 4.67 5.43
N ARG A 68 21.49 5.51 6.30
CA ARG A 68 22.17 5.96 7.52
C ARG A 68 21.82 5.13 8.75
N PHE A 69 20.96 4.11 8.64
CA PHE A 69 20.56 3.31 9.77
C PHE A 69 20.49 1.80 9.49
N THR A 70 20.98 1.02 10.45
CA THR A 70 20.93 -0.45 10.44
C THR A 70 19.73 -0.96 11.25
N PHE A 71 19.29 -2.19 11.00
CA PHE A 71 18.33 -2.87 11.86
C PHE A 71 18.85 -2.85 13.30
N LYS A 72 20.15 -3.14 13.53
CA LYS A 72 20.78 -3.06 14.86
C LYS A 72 20.54 -1.74 15.60
N GLN A 73 20.53 -0.61 14.88
CA GLN A 73 20.27 0.72 15.43
C GLN A 73 18.77 0.98 15.69
N LEU A 74 17.89 0.36 14.91
CA LEU A 74 16.46 0.29 15.22
C LEU A 74 16.18 -0.58 16.47
N THR A 75 17.02 -1.59 16.75
CA THR A 75 16.63 -2.84 17.45
C THR A 75 17.15 -3.14 18.86
N HIS A 76 17.83 -2.29 19.63
CA HIS A 76 18.17 -2.72 21.02
C HIS A 76 16.94 -3.09 21.89
N ARG A 77 15.70 -2.84 21.41
CA ARG A 77 14.43 -3.27 22.04
C ARG A 77 13.47 -4.05 21.12
N LEU A 78 13.86 -4.42 19.90
CA LEU A 78 12.92 -5.03 18.93
C LEU A 78 12.70 -6.52 19.18
N GLU A 79 13.70 -7.32 19.59
CA GLU A 79 13.51 -8.77 19.85
C GLU A 79 12.36 -9.06 20.83
N LYS A 80 12.18 -8.19 21.83
CA LYS A 80 11.08 -8.32 22.80
C LYS A 80 9.70 -7.98 22.22
N HIS A 81 9.66 -7.07 21.25
CA HIS A 81 8.40 -6.51 20.74
C HIS A 81 8.04 -6.94 19.34
N PHE A 82 8.97 -7.55 18.61
CA PHE A 82 8.81 -8.13 17.29
C PHE A 82 9.55 -9.47 17.26
N PRO A 83 9.06 -10.47 18.02
CA PRO A 83 9.78 -11.71 18.24
C PRO A 83 9.77 -12.66 17.04
N VAL A 84 8.84 -12.46 16.08
CA VAL A 84 8.68 -13.34 14.93
C VAL A 84 9.17 -12.62 13.68
N HIS A 85 10.15 -13.22 13.02
CA HIS A 85 10.71 -12.77 11.74
C HIS A 85 10.19 -13.68 10.62
N LEU A 86 9.60 -13.07 9.61
CA LEU A 86 9.01 -13.71 8.43
C LEU A 86 9.79 -13.19 7.21
N PRO A 87 10.87 -13.88 6.83
CA PRO A 87 11.74 -13.43 5.74
C PRO A 87 11.01 -13.50 4.40
N GLY A 88 11.17 -12.46 3.57
CA GLY A 88 10.56 -12.40 2.24
C GLY A 88 9.05 -12.09 2.20
N GLU A 89 8.39 -11.88 3.34
CA GLU A 89 6.94 -11.59 3.42
C GLU A 89 6.61 -10.08 3.54
N GLY A 90 7.60 -9.19 3.39
CA GLY A 90 7.39 -7.75 3.55
C GLY A 90 6.54 -7.13 2.44
N SER A 91 5.50 -6.37 2.79
CA SER A 91 4.62 -5.66 1.82
C SER A 91 5.34 -4.57 1.02
N LEU A 92 6.50 -4.12 1.48
CA LEU A 92 7.36 -3.21 0.74
C LEU A 92 8.03 -3.87 -0.49
N ALA A 93 7.91 -5.19 -0.65
CA ALA A 93 8.48 -5.94 -1.78
C ALA A 93 7.73 -5.73 -3.11
N ALA A 94 6.43 -5.39 -3.06
CA ALA A 94 5.52 -5.42 -4.22
C ALA A 94 5.82 -4.40 -5.35
N GLY A 95 6.86 -3.58 -5.22
CA GLY A 95 7.24 -2.57 -6.22
C GLY A 95 8.42 -2.94 -7.12
N ASN A 96 9.52 -3.47 -6.55
CA ASN A 96 10.87 -3.26 -7.09
C ASN A 96 11.80 -4.50 -7.13
N GLN A 97 11.30 -5.74 -7.04
CA GLN A 97 12.15 -6.96 -6.95
C GLN A 97 13.19 -6.93 -5.82
N VAL A 98 12.94 -6.16 -4.75
CA VAL A 98 13.82 -6.09 -3.58
C VAL A 98 13.24 -6.99 -2.50
N SER A 99 14.06 -7.83 -1.88
CA SER A 99 13.66 -8.62 -0.72
C SER A 99 13.20 -7.69 0.42
N GLY A 100 12.01 -7.96 0.95
CA GLY A 100 11.45 -7.29 2.10
C GLY A 100 11.18 -8.29 3.22
N ASP A 101 11.60 -7.97 4.43
CA ASP A 101 11.37 -8.79 5.61
C ASP A 101 10.21 -8.23 6.42
N ARG A 102 9.37 -9.12 6.96
CA ARG A 102 8.29 -8.78 7.88
C ARG A 102 8.64 -9.23 9.28
N PHE A 103 8.34 -8.38 10.26
CA PHE A 103 8.47 -8.70 11.67
C PHE A 103 7.12 -8.53 12.35
N GLN A 104 6.60 -9.59 12.95
CA GLN A 104 5.31 -9.54 13.65
C GLN A 104 5.52 -9.09 15.09
N SER A 105 4.69 -8.14 15.53
CA SER A 105 4.79 -7.59 16.88
C SER A 105 4.19 -8.52 17.93
N SER A 106 4.60 -8.33 19.18
CA SER A 106 3.91 -8.84 20.36
C SER A 106 2.49 -8.26 20.54
N PHE A 107 2.18 -7.15 19.84
CA PHE A 107 0.82 -6.62 19.80
C PHE A 107 0.04 -7.28 18.66
N GLU A 108 -1.22 -7.59 18.92
CA GLU A 108 -2.12 -8.14 17.93
C GLU A 108 -2.25 -7.22 16.71
N ASP A 109 -2.31 -7.84 15.53
CA ASP A 109 -2.46 -7.21 14.22
C ASP A 109 -1.48 -6.07 13.94
N THR A 110 -0.26 -6.19 14.46
CA THR A 110 0.80 -5.18 14.34
C THR A 110 2.06 -5.81 13.75
N TYR A 111 2.63 -5.18 12.72
CA TYR A 111 3.89 -5.64 12.12
C TYR A 111 4.76 -4.47 11.66
N LEU A 112 6.02 -4.79 11.41
CA LEU A 112 7.03 -3.93 10.85
C LEU A 112 7.61 -4.61 9.62
N ASP A 113 7.41 -4.00 8.45
CA ASP A 113 8.05 -4.42 7.21
C ASP A 113 9.30 -3.56 6.99
N ILE A 114 10.37 -4.19 6.54
CA ILE A 114 11.67 -3.58 6.30
C ILE A 114 12.04 -3.82 4.84
N LEU A 115 12.44 -2.74 4.15
CA LEU A 115 12.93 -2.80 2.78
C LEU A 115 14.46 -2.75 2.77
N GLY A 116 15.07 -3.66 2.02
CA GLY A 116 16.53 -3.80 1.96
C GLY A 116 17.08 -4.73 3.06
N PRO A 117 18.38 -5.05 3.01
CA PRO A 117 18.97 -5.99 3.94
C PRO A 117 19.04 -5.38 5.35
N THR A 118 19.06 -6.24 6.38
CA THR A 118 18.97 -5.80 7.80
C THR A 118 20.16 -4.93 8.23
N ASP A 119 21.29 -5.02 7.56
CA ASP A 119 22.46 -4.17 7.77
C ASP A 119 22.41 -2.83 7.00
N ALA A 120 21.53 -2.69 6.00
CA ALA A 120 21.35 -1.46 5.23
C ALA A 120 19.86 -1.22 4.91
N VAL A 121 19.08 -0.89 5.94
CA VAL A 121 17.63 -0.66 5.81
C VAL A 121 17.39 0.54 4.91
N LYS A 122 16.70 0.33 3.79
CA LYS A 122 16.38 1.39 2.82
C LYS A 122 15.05 2.06 3.15
N GLY A 123 14.10 1.31 3.72
CA GLY A 123 12.80 1.84 4.11
C GLY A 123 12.13 0.99 5.18
N LEU A 124 11.11 1.54 5.83
CA LEU A 124 10.30 0.82 6.81
C LEU A 124 8.83 1.16 6.71
N LEU A 125 7.99 0.18 7.04
CA LEU A 125 6.56 0.32 7.14
C LEU A 125 6.11 -0.30 8.45
N TYR A 126 5.57 0.53 9.34
CA TYR A 126 4.94 0.08 10.57
C TYR A 126 3.43 0.11 10.40
N SER A 127 2.76 -1.02 10.57
CA SER A 127 1.31 -1.15 10.41
C SER A 127 0.67 -1.69 11.68
N PHE A 128 -0.48 -1.13 12.05
CA PHE A 128 -1.28 -1.66 13.16
C PHE A 128 -2.78 -1.38 12.99
N ARG A 129 -3.61 -2.25 13.56
CA ARG A 129 -5.05 -1.98 13.72
C ARG A 129 -5.28 -1.07 14.96
N PRO A 130 -5.98 0.08 14.82
CA PRO A 130 -6.46 0.85 15.95
C PRO A 130 -7.40 0.01 16.80
N GLY A 131 -7.19 -0.02 18.10
CA GLY A 131 -8.03 -0.76 19.05
C GLY A 131 -8.38 0.10 20.26
N LEU A 132 -8.56 -0.56 21.41
CA LEU A 132 -8.83 0.09 22.69
C LEU A 132 -7.78 1.17 23.00
N LYS A 133 -8.21 2.27 23.62
CA LYS A 133 -7.38 3.47 23.87
C LYS A 133 -6.03 3.16 24.54
N SER A 134 -5.99 2.19 25.46
CA SER A 134 -4.78 1.78 26.18
C SER A 134 -3.78 1.06 25.28
N GLU A 135 -4.26 0.25 24.32
CA GLU A 135 -3.45 -0.50 23.38
C GLU A 135 -2.94 0.39 22.24
N SER A 136 -3.84 1.18 21.65
CA SER A 136 -3.49 2.16 20.61
C SER A 136 -2.45 3.16 21.13
N SER A 137 -2.53 3.56 22.40
CA SER A 137 -1.50 4.40 23.03
C SER A 137 -0.10 3.76 23.03
N LYS A 138 -0.01 2.44 23.27
CA LYS A 138 1.25 1.68 23.21
C LYS A 138 1.76 1.56 21.78
N LYS A 139 0.88 1.25 20.82
CA LYS A 139 1.20 1.19 19.38
C LYS A 139 1.73 2.54 18.87
N ARG A 140 1.09 3.66 19.22
CA ARG A 140 1.59 5.02 18.93
C ARG A 140 2.93 5.33 19.59
N ALA A 141 3.14 4.91 20.84
CA ALA A 141 4.41 5.10 21.52
C ALA A 141 5.55 4.38 20.77
N TRP A 142 5.28 3.17 20.26
CA TRP A 142 6.19 2.41 19.42
C TRP A 142 6.50 3.08 18.09
N ALA A 143 5.49 3.57 17.37
CA ALA A 143 5.72 4.35 16.16
C ALA A 143 6.65 5.55 16.40
N GLY A 144 6.45 6.26 17.52
CA GLY A 144 7.34 7.35 17.92
C GLY A 144 8.78 6.91 18.27
N ILE A 145 8.97 5.70 18.80
CA ILE A 145 10.29 5.11 19.05
C ILE A 145 10.96 4.75 17.72
N LEU A 146 10.24 4.08 16.83
CA LEU A 146 10.71 3.75 15.48
C LEU A 146 11.15 5.01 14.74
N MET A 147 10.33 6.06 14.74
CA MET A 147 10.66 7.34 14.12
C MET A 147 11.94 7.97 14.66
N ARG A 148 12.12 8.01 15.98
CA ARG A 148 13.32 8.56 16.61
C ARG A 148 14.58 7.77 16.24
N ASN A 149 14.45 6.46 16.13
CA ASN A 149 15.60 5.60 15.83
C ASN A 149 15.94 5.62 14.34
N ALA A 150 14.94 5.69 13.46
CA ALA A 150 15.14 5.81 12.01
C ALA A 150 15.73 7.18 11.63
N LEU A 151 15.25 8.26 12.26
CA LEU A 151 15.65 9.64 11.96
C LEU A 151 16.14 10.38 13.22
N PRO A 152 17.33 10.03 13.75
CA PRO A 152 17.82 10.55 15.02
C PRO A 152 18.15 12.05 15.00
N GLY A 153 18.44 12.63 13.82
CA GLY A 153 18.65 14.08 13.68
C GLY A 153 17.35 14.88 13.88
N TRP A 154 16.20 14.25 13.70
CA TRP A 154 14.91 14.90 13.80
C TRP A 154 14.40 14.95 15.24
N ARG A 155 14.81 16.00 15.97
CA ARG A 155 14.45 16.25 17.38
C ARG A 155 12.93 16.21 17.68
N GLY A 156 12.09 16.46 16.68
CA GLY A 156 10.63 16.45 16.79
C GLY A 156 9.92 15.18 16.29
N GLY A 157 10.63 14.24 15.68
CA GLY A 157 10.02 13.12 14.94
C GLY A 157 9.12 12.24 15.80
N LYS A 158 9.59 11.86 17.00
CA LYS A 158 8.81 11.09 17.97
C LYS A 158 7.46 11.74 18.32
N ALA A 159 7.49 13.05 18.60
CA ALA A 159 6.29 13.79 19.00
C ALA A 159 5.36 14.00 17.82
N TRP A 160 5.92 14.27 16.63
CA TRP A 160 5.17 14.40 15.39
C TRP A 160 4.43 13.10 15.06
N ALA A 161 5.11 11.95 15.00
CA ALA A 161 4.50 10.67 14.67
C ALA A 161 3.35 10.32 15.63
N ARG A 162 3.55 10.50 16.94
CA ARG A 162 2.50 10.25 17.95
C ARG A 162 1.29 11.15 17.77
N ARG A 163 1.49 12.43 17.45
CA ARG A 163 0.39 13.39 17.24
C ARG A 163 -0.34 13.09 15.93
N SER A 164 0.37 12.83 14.84
CA SER A 164 -0.22 12.48 13.55
C SER A 164 -1.09 11.23 13.67
N LEU A 165 -0.57 10.16 14.30
CA LEU A 165 -1.36 8.93 14.55
C LEU A 165 -2.57 9.19 15.45
N PHE A 166 -2.41 9.96 16.52
CA PHE A 166 -3.54 10.29 17.40
C PHE A 166 -4.62 11.10 16.67
N GLN A 167 -4.22 12.05 15.83
CA GLN A 167 -5.16 12.85 15.04
C GLN A 167 -5.83 12.01 13.95
N LEU A 168 -5.10 11.08 13.33
CA LEU A 168 -5.63 10.14 12.34
C LEU A 168 -6.70 9.22 12.97
N GLU A 169 -6.39 8.62 14.12
CA GLU A 169 -7.36 7.81 14.88
C GLU A 169 -8.60 8.61 15.33
N ALA A 170 -8.40 9.88 15.72
CA ALA A 170 -9.49 10.73 16.20
C ALA A 170 -10.36 11.29 15.06
N ASN A 171 -9.85 11.28 13.82
CA ASN A 171 -10.57 11.77 12.66
C ASN A 171 -10.35 10.83 11.46
N PRO A 172 -11.14 9.75 11.36
CA PRO A 172 -11.03 8.76 10.28
C PRO A 172 -11.28 9.32 8.87
N GLY A 173 -11.82 10.53 8.75
CA GLY A 173 -12.00 11.25 7.48
C GLY A 173 -10.79 12.07 7.06
N LYS A 174 -9.73 12.12 7.87
CA LYS A 174 -8.43 12.68 7.45
C LYS A 174 -7.63 11.58 6.78
N GLU A 175 -7.31 11.77 5.51
CA GLU A 175 -6.76 10.69 4.70
C GLU A 175 -5.27 10.44 4.94
N VAL A 176 -4.49 11.52 5.15
CA VAL A 176 -3.02 11.39 5.18
C VAL A 176 -2.31 12.49 5.99
N PHE A 177 -1.16 12.13 6.55
CA PHE A 177 -0.16 13.03 7.11
C PHE A 177 1.19 12.75 6.48
N GLU A 178 1.78 13.76 5.84
CA GLU A 178 3.03 13.61 5.12
C GLU A 178 4.08 14.59 5.63
N LYS A 179 5.35 14.19 5.55
CA LYS A 179 6.47 15.04 5.87
C LYS A 179 7.76 14.52 5.25
N GLU A 180 8.56 15.43 4.71
CA GLU A 180 9.92 15.13 4.29
C GLU A 180 10.94 15.59 5.33
N VAL A 181 11.87 14.71 5.70
CA VAL A 181 12.94 14.99 6.67
C VAL A 181 14.18 14.19 6.32
N GLU A 182 15.35 14.84 6.28
CA GLU A 182 16.66 14.17 6.14
C GLU A 182 16.78 13.28 4.89
N GLY A 183 16.08 13.63 3.81
CA GLY A 183 16.06 12.84 2.57
C GLY A 183 15.13 11.63 2.63
N TYR A 184 14.20 11.59 3.58
CA TYR A 184 13.14 10.58 3.67
C TYR A 184 11.77 11.22 3.58
N SER A 185 10.87 10.57 2.83
CA SER A 185 9.43 10.82 2.85
C SER A 185 8.79 9.96 3.94
N ILE A 186 8.05 10.62 4.82
CA ILE A 186 7.32 9.99 5.92
C ILE A 186 5.84 10.17 5.67
N ILE A 187 5.10 9.07 5.60
CA ILE A 187 3.66 9.06 5.34
C ILE A 187 2.95 8.30 6.47
N ILE A 188 1.94 8.91 7.06
CA ILE A 188 1.03 8.28 8.03
C ILE A 188 -0.38 8.38 7.47
N ALA A 189 -0.97 7.24 7.14
CA ALA A 189 -2.27 7.15 6.48
C ALA A 189 -3.05 5.95 7.01
N TYR A 190 -4.34 5.90 6.69
CA TYR A 190 -5.01 4.61 6.64
C TYR A 190 -4.51 3.83 5.42
N GLU A 191 -4.39 2.51 5.55
CA GLU A 191 -4.07 1.64 4.43
C GLU A 191 -5.14 1.83 3.33
N PRO A 192 -4.75 2.25 2.10
CA PRO A 192 -5.72 2.52 1.04
C PRO A 192 -6.42 1.22 0.65
N GLY A 193 -7.75 1.27 0.56
CA GLY A 193 -8.54 0.17 0.01
C GLY A 193 -9.73 -0.33 0.84
N ILE A 194 -10.08 0.23 2.00
CA ILE A 194 -11.25 -0.30 2.73
C ILE A 194 -12.07 0.72 3.53
N ASP A 195 -13.36 0.83 3.17
CA ASP A 195 -14.46 1.20 4.07
C ASP A 195 -14.80 0.11 5.10
N ALA A 196 -13.80 -0.68 5.52
CA ALA A 196 -14.01 -1.71 6.52
C ALA A 196 -14.02 -1.11 7.94
N PRO A 197 -14.76 -1.72 8.87
CA PRO A 197 -14.66 -1.42 10.30
C PRO A 197 -13.25 -1.66 10.88
N ASP A 198 -12.35 -2.31 10.12
CA ASP A 198 -11.00 -2.73 10.52
C ASP A 198 -9.86 -1.96 9.83
N ARG A 199 -10.05 -0.64 9.57
CA ARG A 199 -9.02 0.19 8.92
C ARG A 199 -7.68 0.14 9.68
N ARG A 200 -6.61 -0.21 8.98
CA ARG A 200 -5.25 -0.25 9.56
C ARG A 200 -4.55 1.06 9.32
N ILE A 201 -3.76 1.49 10.29
CA ILE A 201 -2.92 2.68 10.16
C ILE A 201 -1.52 2.23 9.76
N VAL A 202 -0.99 2.85 8.71
CA VAL A 202 0.35 2.62 8.19
C VAL A 202 1.20 3.86 8.42
N MET A 203 2.43 3.66 8.90
CA MET A 203 3.48 4.67 8.94
C MET A 203 4.63 4.18 8.07
N ARG A 204 4.89 4.86 6.96
CA ARG A 204 5.95 4.57 6.01
C ARG A 204 7.07 5.60 6.17
N ILE A 205 8.32 5.15 6.17
CA ILE A 205 9.51 5.99 6.08
C ILE A 205 10.34 5.45 4.91
N MET A 206 10.34 6.19 3.81
CA MET A 206 10.95 5.80 2.55
C MET A 206 11.99 6.85 2.16
N PRO A 207 13.09 6.47 1.49
CA PRO A 207 14.04 7.46 1.00
C PRO A 207 13.32 8.27 -0.09
N VAL A 208 13.53 9.59 -0.10
CA VAL A 208 13.14 10.42 -1.23
C VAL A 208 14.01 9.96 -2.39
N LEU A 209 13.37 9.46 -3.45
CA LEU A 209 14.08 9.12 -4.67
C LEU A 209 14.59 10.43 -5.27
N VAL A 210 15.85 10.75 -4.97
CA VAL A 210 16.56 11.83 -5.66
C VAL A 210 16.77 11.33 -7.07
N GLU A 211 15.96 11.79 -8.01
CA GLU A 211 16.22 11.61 -9.43
C GLU A 211 17.67 12.04 -9.70
N SER A 212 18.50 11.07 -10.08
CA SER A 212 19.90 11.29 -10.41
C SER A 212 20.00 12.29 -11.56
N GLY A 213 20.39 13.54 -11.27
CA GLY A 213 20.96 14.39 -12.32
C GLY A 213 20.91 15.91 -12.22
N VAL A 214 20.27 16.55 -11.24
CA VAL A 214 20.38 18.03 -11.12
C VAL A 214 20.87 18.42 -9.72
N PRO A 215 22.14 18.80 -9.55
CA PRO A 215 22.59 19.36 -8.28
C PRO A 215 21.85 20.69 -8.05
N ARG A 216 20.97 20.73 -7.04
CA ARG A 216 20.53 21.99 -6.44
C ARG A 216 21.74 22.59 -5.74
N ASN A 217 22.54 23.38 -6.44
CA ASN A 217 23.61 24.17 -5.83
C ASN A 217 23.02 25.51 -5.35
N PRO A 218 22.99 25.81 -4.04
CA PRO A 218 22.76 27.16 -3.55
C PRO A 218 24.11 27.86 -3.43
N ALA A 219 24.27 28.96 -4.17
CA ALA A 219 25.44 29.86 -4.17
C ALA A 219 26.60 29.50 -5.11
N ALA A 220 26.49 29.98 -6.35
CA ALA A 220 27.57 30.70 -7.02
C ALA A 220 26.95 31.55 -8.13
N GLN A 221 26.87 32.86 -7.89
CA GLN A 221 26.73 33.84 -8.96
C GLN A 221 28.09 33.97 -9.62
N ASP A 222 28.18 33.62 -10.90
CA ASP A 222 29.05 34.32 -11.85
C ASP A 222 28.32 34.38 -13.20
N PRO A 223 28.18 35.56 -13.83
CA PRO A 223 27.56 35.68 -15.13
C PRO A 223 28.64 35.45 -16.19
N LEU A 224 28.36 34.54 -17.12
CA LEU A 224 28.93 34.37 -18.48
C LEU A 224 29.22 32.89 -18.75
N SER A 225 28.21 32.19 -19.26
CA SER A 225 28.44 31.15 -20.25
C SER A 225 27.15 30.91 -21.02
N GLU A 226 27.05 31.53 -22.20
CA GLU A 226 26.15 31.10 -23.26
C GLU A 226 26.59 29.71 -23.72
N GLY A 227 25.66 28.78 -23.82
CA GLY A 227 25.87 27.54 -24.56
C GLY A 227 25.49 26.27 -23.79
N SER A 228 24.34 25.73 -24.18
CA SER A 228 23.84 24.36 -23.97
C SER A 228 22.69 24.26 -22.96
N THR A 229 21.49 24.51 -23.46
CA THR A 229 20.27 23.88 -22.95
C THR A 229 20.43 22.38 -23.15
N ALA A 230 20.89 21.66 -22.13
CA ALA A 230 20.67 20.23 -22.06
C ALA A 230 19.15 20.04 -22.06
N ASP A 231 18.62 19.55 -23.18
CA ASP A 231 17.22 19.20 -23.33
C ASP A 231 16.83 18.30 -22.17
N LYS A 232 15.93 18.78 -21.30
CA LYS A 232 15.17 17.88 -20.43
C LYS A 232 14.58 16.81 -21.35
N PRO A 233 14.68 15.51 -21.02
CA PRO A 233 13.97 14.50 -21.79
C PRO A 233 12.50 14.92 -21.82
N ALA A 234 11.97 15.17 -23.02
CA ALA A 234 10.57 15.47 -23.20
C ALA A 234 9.80 14.31 -22.55
N THR A 235 8.89 14.64 -21.63
CA THR A 235 8.10 13.61 -20.95
C THR A 235 7.31 12.87 -22.03
N ALA A 236 7.59 11.58 -22.21
CA ALA A 236 6.98 10.79 -23.27
C ALA A 236 5.44 10.86 -23.17
N SER A 237 4.83 11.19 -24.30
CA SER A 237 3.40 11.49 -24.46
C SER A 237 2.65 10.23 -24.90
N LEU A 238 1.39 10.08 -24.49
CA LEU A 238 0.47 9.05 -25.02
C LEU A 238 -0.21 9.49 -26.33
N GLY A 239 -0.01 10.73 -26.78
CA GLY A 239 -0.69 11.31 -27.94
C GLY A 239 -2.21 11.45 -27.77
N LEU A 240 -2.69 11.44 -26.52
CA LEU A 240 -4.11 11.39 -26.17
C LEU A 240 -4.48 12.54 -25.24
N SER A 241 -5.54 13.28 -25.57
CA SER A 241 -6.12 14.27 -24.66
C SER A 241 -7.08 13.65 -23.66
N MET A 242 -7.31 14.35 -22.53
CA MET A 242 -8.33 13.97 -21.55
C MET A 242 -9.72 13.87 -22.19
N SER A 243 -10.07 14.77 -23.10
CA SER A 243 -11.37 14.74 -23.79
C SER A 243 -11.50 13.54 -24.71
N GLN A 244 -10.42 13.09 -25.37
CA GLN A 244 -10.41 11.88 -26.18
C GLN A 244 -10.53 10.63 -25.31
N LEU A 245 -9.82 10.59 -24.17
CA LEU A 245 -9.90 9.50 -23.21
C LEU A 245 -11.33 9.33 -22.65
N LEU A 246 -11.93 10.43 -22.18
CA LEU A 246 -13.25 10.42 -21.54
C LEU A 246 -14.40 10.32 -22.56
N GLY A 247 -14.19 10.75 -23.81
CA GLY A 247 -15.23 10.79 -24.84
C GLY A 247 -15.91 9.44 -25.10
N GLY A 248 -15.19 8.32 -24.95
CA GLY A 248 -15.77 6.98 -25.06
C GLY A 248 -16.19 6.33 -23.73
N LEU A 249 -15.94 6.98 -22.59
CA LEU A 249 -16.36 6.52 -21.26
C LEU A 249 -17.71 7.13 -20.81
N GLY A 250 -18.25 8.10 -21.57
CA GLY A 250 -19.52 8.75 -21.26
C GLY A 250 -19.52 9.43 -19.87
N ASN A 251 -20.62 9.32 -19.13
CA ASN A 251 -20.75 9.82 -17.76
C ASN A 251 -20.28 8.81 -16.70
N ALA A 252 -19.56 7.73 -17.07
CA ALA A 252 -19.18 6.67 -16.14
C ALA A 252 -18.34 7.17 -14.96
N PHE A 253 -17.66 8.30 -15.13
CA PHE A 253 -16.78 8.94 -14.15
C PHE A 253 -17.18 10.42 -13.94
N PRO A 254 -18.32 10.68 -13.29
CA PRO A 254 -18.86 12.04 -13.18
C PRO A 254 -18.17 12.87 -12.10
N GLU A 255 -17.58 12.21 -11.10
CA GLU A 255 -16.89 12.86 -9.99
C GLU A 255 -15.40 13.00 -10.32
N ARG A 256 -14.98 14.24 -10.57
CA ARG A 256 -13.57 14.62 -10.75
C ARG A 256 -13.03 15.22 -9.46
N LEU A 257 -12.02 14.59 -8.91
CA LEU A 257 -11.22 15.13 -7.83
C LEU A 257 -9.91 15.67 -8.42
N GLU A 258 -9.85 16.99 -8.60
CA GLU A 258 -8.60 17.67 -8.96
C GLU A 258 -7.65 17.63 -7.75
N GLN A 259 -6.58 16.84 -7.85
CA GLN A 259 -5.54 16.78 -6.83
C GLN A 259 -4.25 17.38 -7.38
N ARG A 260 -3.63 18.30 -6.64
CA ARG A 260 -2.23 18.68 -6.84
C ARG A 260 -1.38 17.84 -5.89
N GLY A 261 -0.68 16.85 -6.39
CA GLY A 261 0.18 15.98 -5.58
C GLY A 261 1.39 15.49 -6.36
N GLU A 262 2.51 15.35 -5.66
CA GLU A 262 3.74 14.71 -6.17
C GLU A 262 3.55 13.19 -6.16
N LEU A 263 2.86 12.64 -7.17
CA LEU A 263 2.82 11.20 -7.41
C LEU A 263 3.97 10.83 -8.33
N TYR A 264 4.90 9.95 -7.89
CA TYR A 264 5.90 9.10 -8.58
C TYR A 264 6.57 9.56 -9.91
N LEU A 265 6.25 10.72 -10.45
CA LEU A 265 6.48 11.16 -11.82
C LEU A 265 7.29 12.47 -11.88
N GLY A 266 7.91 12.85 -10.77
CA GLY A 266 8.63 14.11 -10.61
C GLY A 266 7.72 15.29 -10.22
N PRO A 267 8.31 16.46 -9.94
CA PRO A 267 7.55 17.63 -9.51
C PRO A 267 6.74 18.25 -10.66
N ASP A 268 5.53 18.73 -10.34
CA ASP A 268 4.63 19.57 -11.14
C ASP A 268 3.88 18.95 -12.34
N ILE A 269 3.66 17.63 -12.38
CA ILE A 269 2.77 17.03 -13.39
C ILE A 269 1.31 17.10 -12.90
N PRO A 270 0.38 17.70 -13.68
CA PRO A 270 -1.03 17.69 -13.33
C PRO A 270 -1.55 16.25 -13.23
N TYR A 271 -2.34 15.99 -12.20
CA TYR A 271 -2.94 14.70 -11.92
C TYR A 271 -4.42 14.88 -11.65
N ASP A 272 -5.24 14.05 -12.30
CA ASP A 272 -6.67 14.02 -12.09
C ASP A 272 -7.07 12.61 -11.65
N GLN A 273 -7.90 12.53 -10.62
CA GLN A 273 -8.53 11.28 -10.21
C GLN A 273 -10.03 11.40 -10.38
N PHE A 274 -10.63 10.37 -10.95
CA PHE A 274 -12.05 10.26 -11.19
C PHE A 274 -12.58 9.00 -10.51
N PHE A 275 -13.77 9.12 -9.93
CA PHE A 275 -14.47 7.99 -9.33
C PHE A 275 -15.65 7.62 -10.20
N SER A 276 -15.84 6.32 -10.37
CA SER A 276 -16.99 5.79 -11.10
C SER A 276 -18.30 5.98 -10.31
N GLU A 277 -19.43 6.05 -11.00
CA GLU A 277 -20.76 6.17 -10.36
C GLU A 277 -21.06 5.08 -9.33
N ASN A 278 -20.44 3.90 -9.48
CA ASN A 278 -20.62 2.79 -8.54
C ASN A 278 -19.65 2.83 -7.35
N ASN A 279 -18.72 3.80 -7.28
CA ASN A 279 -17.68 3.93 -6.25
C ASN A 279 -16.74 2.72 -6.07
N PHE A 280 -16.72 1.79 -7.03
CA PHE A 280 -15.89 0.58 -6.96
C PHE A 280 -14.80 0.54 -8.04
N ALA A 281 -14.69 1.60 -8.81
CA ALA A 281 -13.59 1.82 -9.72
C ALA A 281 -13.08 3.27 -9.67
N SER A 282 -11.78 3.44 -9.87
CA SER A 282 -11.13 4.74 -10.00
C SER A 282 -10.32 4.82 -11.28
N LEU A 283 -10.32 6.01 -11.89
CA LEU A 283 -9.51 6.35 -13.04
C LEU A 283 -8.58 7.48 -12.62
N SER A 284 -7.30 7.30 -12.82
CA SER A 284 -6.26 8.27 -12.50
C SER A 284 -5.50 8.58 -13.77
N THR A 285 -5.24 9.86 -14.01
CA THR A 285 -4.53 10.32 -15.21
C THR A 285 -3.45 11.32 -14.81
N ALA A 286 -2.29 11.23 -15.44
CA ALA A 286 -1.23 12.21 -15.30
C ALA A 286 -0.94 12.87 -16.65
N GLY A 287 -0.57 14.15 -16.62
CA GLY A 287 -0.27 14.97 -17.79
C GLY A 287 -1.18 16.18 -17.90
N VAL A 288 -0.91 17.05 -18.87
CA VAL A 288 -1.80 18.18 -19.15
C VAL A 288 -3.06 17.67 -19.86
N SER A 289 -4.19 18.38 -19.73
CA SER A 289 -5.47 17.93 -20.32
C SER A 289 -5.46 17.69 -21.83
N LYS A 290 -4.50 18.30 -22.55
CA LYS A 290 -4.30 18.12 -23.99
C LYS A 290 -3.39 16.96 -24.35
N ASP A 291 -2.61 16.46 -23.40
CA ASP A 291 -1.58 15.47 -23.62
C ASP A 291 -1.29 14.68 -22.35
N LEU A 292 -1.89 13.49 -22.27
CA LEU A 292 -1.72 12.57 -21.16
C LEU A 292 -0.40 11.80 -21.32
N ILE A 293 0.22 11.49 -20.19
CA ILE A 293 1.47 10.71 -20.13
C ILE A 293 1.28 9.39 -19.37
N GLN A 294 0.18 9.26 -18.63
CA GLN A 294 -0.15 8.03 -17.92
C GLN A 294 -1.66 7.97 -17.66
N ILE A 295 -2.20 6.76 -17.75
CA ILE A 295 -3.56 6.43 -17.34
C ILE A 295 -3.47 5.21 -16.43
N GLN A 296 -4.17 5.23 -15.30
CA GLN A 296 -4.32 4.10 -14.41
C GLN A 296 -5.81 3.91 -14.13
N TYR A 297 -6.32 2.73 -14.41
CA TYR A 297 -7.68 2.35 -14.07
C TYR A 297 -7.63 1.20 -13.07
N SER A 298 -8.37 1.32 -11.97
CA SER A 298 -8.43 0.27 -10.96
C SER A 298 -9.85 -0.03 -10.54
N TYR A 299 -10.15 -1.29 -10.26
CA TYR A 299 -11.44 -1.69 -9.69
C TYR A 299 -11.31 -2.90 -8.77
N GLN A 300 -12.22 -2.99 -7.80
CA GLN A 300 -12.21 -4.03 -6.77
C GLN A 300 -12.82 -5.35 -7.25
N LEU A 301 -12.15 -6.47 -6.93
CA LEU A 301 -12.62 -7.85 -7.13
C LEU A 301 -13.18 -8.47 -5.85
N ARG A 302 -14.07 -7.75 -5.17
CA ARG A 302 -14.75 -8.29 -3.99
C ARG A 302 -16.03 -9.04 -4.36
N GLU A 303 -16.25 -10.17 -3.71
CA GLU A 303 -17.39 -11.06 -3.95
C GLU A 303 -18.74 -10.36 -3.75
N ASP A 304 -18.83 -9.45 -2.79
CA ASP A 304 -20.00 -8.62 -2.51
C ASP A 304 -20.26 -7.55 -3.60
N HIS A 305 -19.29 -7.31 -4.49
CA HIS A 305 -19.38 -6.35 -5.60
C HIS A 305 -19.45 -7.03 -6.98
N LYS A 306 -19.65 -8.35 -7.03
CA LYS A 306 -19.80 -9.12 -8.28
C LYS A 306 -20.72 -8.50 -9.34
N PRO A 307 -21.88 -7.91 -8.99
CA PRO A 307 -22.76 -7.28 -9.97
C PRO A 307 -22.10 -6.12 -10.74
N GLU A 308 -21.08 -5.47 -10.16
CA GLU A 308 -20.39 -4.32 -10.75
C GLU A 308 -19.15 -4.71 -11.58
N TRP A 309 -18.68 -5.97 -11.46
CA TRP A 309 -17.50 -6.44 -12.19
C TRP A 309 -17.66 -6.35 -13.70
N GLU A 310 -18.81 -6.76 -14.24
CA GLU A 310 -19.08 -6.69 -15.68
C GLU A 310 -19.07 -5.24 -16.19
N ARG A 311 -19.60 -4.31 -15.39
CA ARG A 311 -19.59 -2.88 -15.70
C ARG A 311 -18.17 -2.31 -15.67
N ASN A 312 -17.38 -2.65 -14.67
CA ASN A 312 -15.99 -2.21 -14.56
C ASN A 312 -15.11 -2.77 -15.69
N ARG A 313 -15.32 -4.04 -16.08
CA ARG A 313 -14.70 -4.64 -17.28
C ARG A 313 -15.11 -3.90 -18.54
N ALA A 314 -16.38 -3.53 -18.68
CA ALA A 314 -16.84 -2.73 -19.82
C ALA A 314 -16.15 -1.36 -19.88
N TYR A 315 -15.93 -0.70 -18.74
CA TYR A 315 -15.17 0.55 -18.67
C TYR A 315 -13.71 0.37 -19.05
N ALA A 316 -13.03 -0.66 -18.55
CA ALA A 316 -11.67 -1.01 -18.96
C ALA A 316 -11.55 -1.23 -20.48
N LEU A 317 -12.52 -1.96 -21.06
CA LEU A 317 -12.56 -2.23 -22.50
C LEU A 317 -12.87 -0.98 -23.33
N ALA A 318 -13.67 -0.05 -22.82
CA ALA A 318 -13.89 1.24 -23.47
C ALA A 318 -12.63 2.11 -23.40
N LEU A 319 -11.94 2.13 -22.25
CA LEU A 319 -10.68 2.85 -22.04
C LEU A 319 -9.64 2.43 -23.09
N ILE A 320 -9.37 1.12 -23.22
CA ILE A 320 -8.33 0.64 -24.13
C ILE A 320 -8.64 0.91 -25.60
N ARG A 321 -9.93 0.91 -25.97
CA ARG A 321 -10.37 1.26 -27.33
C ARG A 321 -10.20 2.75 -27.63
N ASN A 322 -10.33 3.62 -26.63
CA ASN A 322 -10.08 5.04 -26.78
C ASN A 322 -8.58 5.34 -26.91
N VAL A 323 -7.73 4.58 -26.19
CA VAL A 323 -6.27 4.70 -26.30
C VAL A 323 -5.77 4.15 -27.64
N PHE A 324 -6.29 3.00 -28.08
CA PHE A 324 -5.85 2.33 -29.31
C PHE A 324 -7.01 2.12 -30.30
N PRO A 325 -7.53 3.18 -30.93
CA PRO A 325 -8.69 3.08 -31.82
C PRO A 325 -8.42 2.21 -33.05
N ASP A 326 -7.18 2.17 -33.53
CA ASP A 326 -6.77 1.42 -34.72
C ASP A 326 -6.34 -0.03 -34.41
N TRP A 327 -6.26 -0.42 -33.14
CA TRP A 327 -5.90 -1.78 -32.75
C TRP A 327 -7.16 -2.65 -32.57
N SER A 328 -7.55 -3.33 -33.65
CA SER A 328 -8.73 -4.21 -33.68
C SER A 328 -8.75 -5.31 -32.61
N GLY A 329 -7.57 -5.76 -32.15
CA GLY A 329 -7.41 -6.77 -31.09
C GLY A 329 -7.33 -6.23 -29.66
N ALA A 330 -7.37 -4.90 -29.45
CA ALA A 330 -7.12 -4.29 -28.14
C ALA A 330 -8.04 -4.82 -27.03
N GLY A 331 -9.35 -4.85 -27.33
CA GLY A 331 -10.34 -5.31 -26.37
C GLY A 331 -10.29 -6.82 -26.12
N GLU A 332 -9.90 -7.62 -27.12
CA GLU A 332 -9.76 -9.07 -26.95
C GLU A 332 -8.56 -9.41 -26.07
N TRP A 333 -7.41 -8.78 -26.36
CA TRP A 333 -6.22 -8.92 -25.54
C TRP A 333 -6.49 -8.50 -24.09
N LEU A 334 -7.09 -7.31 -23.88
CA LEU A 334 -7.35 -6.83 -22.52
C LEU A 334 -8.34 -7.73 -21.78
N ARG A 335 -9.37 -8.26 -22.47
CA ARG A 335 -10.30 -9.23 -21.87
C ARG A 335 -9.58 -10.50 -21.42
N GLY A 336 -8.69 -11.04 -22.26
CA GLY A 336 -7.89 -12.21 -21.91
C GLY A 336 -6.93 -11.94 -20.74
N ALA A 337 -6.30 -10.77 -20.73
CA ALA A 337 -5.41 -10.36 -19.64
C ALA A 337 -6.18 -10.22 -18.31
N ILE A 338 -7.31 -9.51 -18.31
CA ILE A 338 -8.17 -9.39 -17.13
C ILE A 338 -8.61 -10.76 -16.62
N ALA A 339 -9.11 -11.63 -17.50
CA ALA A 339 -9.56 -12.97 -17.10
C ALA A 339 -8.43 -13.80 -16.48
N LYS A 340 -7.25 -13.82 -17.12
CA LYS A 340 -6.07 -14.51 -16.58
C LYS A 340 -5.68 -13.96 -15.21
N THR A 341 -5.63 -12.63 -15.05
CA THR A 341 -5.30 -11.97 -13.78
C THR A 341 -6.34 -12.22 -12.69
N GLU A 342 -7.64 -12.24 -13.04
CA GLU A 342 -8.75 -12.57 -12.14
C GLU A 342 -8.71 -14.02 -11.63
N ASP A 343 -8.33 -14.96 -12.50
CA ASP A 343 -8.25 -16.39 -12.20
C ASP A 343 -7.00 -16.73 -11.37
N GLU A 344 -5.84 -16.18 -11.74
CA GLU A 344 -4.58 -16.50 -11.07
C GLU A 344 -4.41 -15.75 -9.74
N ARG A 345 -4.98 -14.54 -9.62
CA ARG A 345 -4.85 -13.65 -8.45
C ARG A 345 -3.42 -13.52 -7.91
N GLY A 346 -2.45 -13.70 -8.79
CA GLY A 346 -1.03 -13.59 -8.49
C GLY A 346 -0.50 -12.18 -8.77
N GLU A 347 0.71 -11.89 -8.27
CA GLU A 347 1.40 -10.62 -8.55
C GLU A 347 2.02 -10.59 -9.97
N GLU A 348 1.74 -11.58 -10.82
CA GLU A 348 2.22 -11.61 -12.20
C GLU A 348 1.64 -10.43 -12.99
N ARG A 349 2.53 -9.61 -13.54
CA ARG A 349 2.17 -8.47 -14.38
C ARG A 349 2.05 -8.92 -15.82
N LEU A 350 0.84 -8.87 -16.37
CA LEU A 350 0.64 -9.10 -17.79
C LEU A 350 0.90 -7.80 -18.53
N ARG A 351 1.87 -7.82 -19.44
CA ARG A 351 2.29 -6.63 -20.18
C ARG A 351 2.22 -6.86 -21.68
N LEU A 352 1.78 -5.84 -22.39
CA LEU A 352 1.94 -5.72 -23.84
C LEU A 352 2.50 -4.34 -24.16
N VAL A 353 3.43 -4.29 -25.10
CA VAL A 353 3.92 -3.05 -25.68
C VAL A 353 3.45 -2.97 -27.12
N ARG A 354 2.89 -1.81 -27.49
CA ARG A 354 2.44 -1.53 -28.85
C ARG A 354 2.59 -0.04 -29.14
N ASP A 355 3.17 0.29 -30.30
CA ASP A 355 3.33 1.67 -30.78
C ASP A 355 4.02 2.59 -29.75
N GLY A 356 5.00 2.05 -29.00
CA GLY A 356 5.72 2.78 -27.96
C GLY A 356 4.92 3.02 -26.67
N ILE A 357 3.73 2.42 -26.53
CA ILE A 357 2.89 2.47 -25.34
C ILE A 357 2.82 1.07 -24.71
N ALA A 358 3.07 0.99 -23.42
CA ALA A 358 2.86 -0.21 -22.62
C ALA A 358 1.47 -0.20 -21.99
N VAL A 359 0.85 -1.38 -22.00
CA VAL A 359 -0.39 -1.68 -21.27
C VAL A 359 -0.08 -2.81 -20.30
N GLU A 360 -0.38 -2.59 -19.03
CA GLU A 360 -0.14 -3.54 -17.96
C GLU A 360 -1.44 -3.87 -17.23
N VAL A 361 -1.61 -5.14 -16.89
CA VAL A 361 -2.68 -5.64 -16.02
C VAL A 361 -2.04 -6.35 -14.85
N ILE A 362 -2.42 -5.96 -13.64
CA ILE A 362 -1.90 -6.51 -12.38
C ILE A 362 -3.04 -6.73 -11.39
N TYR A 363 -2.96 -7.82 -10.63
CA TYR A 363 -3.75 -7.99 -9.43
C TYR A 363 -2.96 -7.50 -8.21
N TYR A 364 -3.50 -6.55 -7.47
CA TYR A 364 -2.87 -6.03 -6.25
C TYR A 364 -3.92 -5.58 -5.24
N LEU A 365 -3.78 -6.03 -3.98
CA LEU A 365 -4.68 -5.69 -2.87
C LEU A 365 -6.18 -5.82 -3.23
N GLU A 366 -6.58 -6.97 -3.78
CA GLU A 366 -7.98 -7.22 -4.21
C GLU A 366 -8.48 -6.31 -5.35
N ASN A 367 -7.59 -5.61 -6.04
CA ASN A 367 -7.93 -4.79 -7.19
C ASN A 367 -7.30 -5.35 -8.47
N ILE A 368 -8.01 -5.21 -9.57
CA ILE A 368 -7.40 -5.21 -10.90
C ILE A 368 -6.93 -3.79 -11.17
N GLY A 369 -5.62 -3.65 -11.37
CA GLY A 369 -4.99 -2.42 -11.86
C GLY A 369 -4.65 -2.57 -13.33
N ILE A 370 -5.03 -1.57 -14.13
CA ILE A 370 -4.71 -1.45 -15.54
C ILE A 370 -3.94 -0.15 -15.73
N SER A 371 -2.69 -0.25 -16.17
CA SER A 371 -1.82 0.91 -16.40
C SER A 371 -1.52 1.06 -17.88
N ILE A 372 -1.58 2.29 -18.37
CA ILE A 372 -1.20 2.67 -19.74
C ILE A 372 -0.18 3.79 -19.63
N LEU A 373 1.03 3.56 -20.13
CA LEU A 373 2.12 4.52 -20.09
C LEU A 373 3.11 4.31 -21.24
N PRO A 374 3.90 5.32 -21.61
CA PRO A 374 4.96 5.17 -22.61
C PRO A 374 5.96 4.07 -22.23
N GLU A 375 6.43 3.33 -23.23
CA GLU A 375 7.40 2.23 -23.08
C GLU A 375 8.72 2.71 -22.45
N GLU A 376 9.16 3.92 -22.79
CA GLU A 376 10.42 4.51 -22.32
C GLU A 376 10.49 4.66 -20.79
N ARG A 377 9.34 4.62 -20.09
CA ARG A 377 9.31 4.70 -18.62
C ARG A 377 9.65 3.40 -17.90
N TYR A 378 9.95 2.33 -18.64
CA TYR A 378 10.35 1.05 -18.06
C TYR A 378 11.85 0.78 -18.11
N PHE A 379 12.65 1.67 -18.70
CA PHE A 379 14.08 1.47 -18.95
C PHE A 379 14.95 2.45 -18.16
#